data_AF-A0AB36ZQP0-F1
#
_entry.id   AF-A0AB36ZQP0-F1
#
_cell.length_a   1.000
_cell.length_b   1.000
_cell.length_c   1.000
_cell.angle_alpha   90.00
_cell.angle_beta   90.00
_cell.angle_gamma   90.00
#
_symmetry.space_group_name_H-M   'P 1'
#
loop_
_entity.id
_entity.type
_entity.pdbx_description
1 polymer ?
#
loop_
_entity_poly.entity_id
_entity_poly.type
_entity_poly.pdbx_seq_one_letter_code
_entity_poly.pdbx_strand_id
1 'polypeptide(L)'
;MTTNDDAYRADRFRRALRWYPPVWRAEHGEVLLGILLDEADDAGRSRPTLGQRVTLMVGGVRHHFRSHAGRSPAAIIPLALATAFFIFYFTINWSPGINYPGAIGPFTNPSVFAGAAFVVALGLAMAGRTGAARGMALAASAAELIIAFVSASAGWLGPGLSTAAPIAALGLLTALPWRGRVTAAVSTLVLIGLPVLLIGIEALGAMVFPMYPALPAGLQLPIVCGVLLAIGLAASRAARLERKLPGALDA
;
A
#
# COMPACT_ATOMS: atom_id res chain seq x y z
N MET A 1 -43.04 17.32 -7.87
CA MET A 1 -42.04 17.72 -6.85
C MET A 1 -41.02 16.60 -6.59
N THR A 2 -40.69 15.79 -7.61
CA THR A 2 -39.98 14.49 -7.48
C THR A 2 -38.56 14.49 -8.06
N THR A 3 -38.26 15.38 -9.02
CA THR A 3 -36.99 15.36 -9.76
C THR A 3 -35.75 15.64 -8.90
N ASN A 4 -35.85 16.47 -7.86
CA ASN A 4 -34.73 16.78 -6.98
C ASN A 4 -34.42 15.64 -6.00
N ASP A 5 -35.44 14.94 -5.50
CA ASP A 5 -35.28 13.82 -4.59
C ASP A 5 -34.74 12.59 -5.31
N ASP A 6 -35.19 12.36 -6.55
CA ASP A 6 -34.68 11.29 -7.43
C ASP A 6 -33.20 11.52 -7.78
N ALA A 7 -32.84 12.77 -8.10
CA ALA A 7 -31.44 13.15 -8.37
C ALA A 7 -30.55 12.96 -7.13
N TYR A 8 -31.03 13.35 -5.95
CA TYR A 8 -30.29 13.17 -4.70
C TYR A 8 -30.13 11.69 -4.33
N ARG A 9 -31.16 10.88 -4.59
CA ARG A 9 -31.10 9.42 -4.41
C ARG A 9 -30.06 8.80 -5.33
N ALA A 10 -30.12 9.08 -6.63
CA ALA A 10 -29.17 8.59 -7.61
C ALA A 10 -27.72 8.98 -7.26
N ASP A 11 -27.47 10.20 -6.77
CA ASP A 11 -26.14 10.61 -6.33
C ASP A 11 -25.63 9.82 -5.11
N ARG A 12 -26.51 9.46 -4.16
CA ARG A 12 -26.11 8.60 -3.03
C ARG A 12 -25.69 7.20 -3.47
N PHE A 13 -26.36 6.62 -4.46
CA PHE A 13 -25.95 5.33 -5.03
C PHE A 13 -24.67 5.46 -5.90
N ARG A 14 -24.54 6.52 -6.71
CA ARG A 14 -23.30 6.81 -7.45
C ARG A 14 -22.08 7.00 -6.54
N ARG A 15 -22.27 7.58 -5.35
CA ARG A 15 -21.20 7.68 -4.34
C ARG A 15 -20.71 6.31 -3.87
N ALA A 16 -21.61 5.35 -3.69
CA ALA A 16 -21.23 3.98 -3.31
C ALA A 16 -20.43 3.27 -4.42
N LEU A 17 -20.69 3.59 -5.69
CA LEU A 17 -19.94 3.04 -6.81
C LEU A 17 -18.49 3.54 -6.88
N ARG A 18 -18.09 4.62 -6.19
CA ARG A 18 -16.74 5.21 -6.27
C ARG A 18 -15.59 4.25 -5.90
N TRP A 19 -15.89 3.13 -5.25
CA TRP A 19 -14.95 2.04 -4.97
C TRP A 19 -14.45 1.34 -6.24
N TYR A 20 -15.20 1.39 -7.34
CA TYR A 20 -14.80 0.79 -8.61
C TYR A 20 -13.85 1.69 -9.41
N PRO A 21 -12.92 1.09 -10.17
CA PRO A 21 -12.04 1.83 -11.07
C PRO A 21 -12.82 2.76 -12.01
N PRO A 22 -12.30 3.95 -12.31
CA PRO A 22 -12.95 4.94 -13.17
C PRO A 22 -13.37 4.39 -14.54
N VAL A 23 -12.50 3.59 -15.18
CA VAL A 23 -12.76 2.98 -16.49
C VAL A 23 -13.94 2.00 -16.39
N TRP A 24 -13.91 1.13 -15.38
CA TRP A 24 -15.01 0.20 -15.12
C TRP A 24 -16.33 0.94 -14.88
N ARG A 25 -16.30 2.04 -14.13
CA ARG A 25 -17.51 2.86 -13.89
C ARG A 25 -18.01 3.56 -15.13
N ALA A 26 -17.14 3.96 -16.06
CA ALA A 26 -17.56 4.56 -17.31
C ALA A 26 -18.30 3.55 -18.20
N GLU A 27 -17.86 2.29 -18.20
CA GLU A 27 -18.44 1.22 -19.02
C GLU A 27 -19.67 0.56 -18.38
N HIS A 28 -19.62 0.28 -17.07
CA HIS A 28 -20.62 -0.56 -16.39
C HIS A 28 -21.38 0.19 -15.28
N GLY A 29 -20.95 1.40 -14.93
CA GLY A 29 -21.43 2.11 -13.74
C GLY A 29 -22.90 2.52 -13.82
N GLU A 30 -23.36 3.00 -14.98
CA GLU A 30 -24.76 3.41 -15.15
C GLU A 30 -25.71 2.20 -15.20
N VAL A 31 -25.26 1.06 -15.77
CA VAL A 31 -26.04 -0.20 -15.74
C VAL A 31 -26.19 -0.71 -14.31
N LEU A 32 -25.08 -0.79 -13.55
CA LEU A 32 -25.14 -1.21 -12.16
C LEU A 32 -25.93 -0.23 -11.29
N LEU A 33 -25.85 1.08 -11.59
CA LEU A 33 -26.67 2.09 -10.92
C LEU A 33 -28.16 1.86 -11.15
N GLY A 34 -28.58 1.55 -12.37
CA GLY A 34 -29.97 1.22 -12.70
C GLY A 34 -30.47 0.05 -11.86
N ILE A 35 -29.74 -1.07 -11.86
CA ILE A 35 -30.08 -2.27 -11.07
C ILE A 35 -30.22 -1.93 -9.57
N LEU A 36 -29.30 -1.14 -9.02
CA LEU A 36 -29.34 -0.75 -7.61
C LEU A 36 -30.51 0.20 -7.28
N LEU A 37 -30.94 1.02 -8.23
CA LEU A 37 -32.09 1.91 -8.07
C LEU A 37 -33.40 1.14 -8.20
N ASP A 38 -33.52 0.22 -9.15
CA ASP A 38 -34.68 -0.65 -9.32
C ASP A 38 -34.90 -1.49 -8.05
N GLU A 39 -33.85 -2.13 -7.54
CA GLU A 39 -33.92 -2.89 -6.28
C GLU A 39 -34.20 -2.00 -5.05
N ALA A 40 -33.89 -0.70 -5.14
CA ALA A 40 -34.22 0.26 -4.10
C ALA A 40 -35.68 0.70 -4.18
N ASP A 41 -36.22 0.87 -5.39
CA ASP A 41 -37.62 1.19 -5.64
C ASP A 41 -38.55 0.09 -5.14
N ASP A 42 -38.26 -1.16 -5.52
CA ASP A 42 -39.05 -2.33 -5.09
C ASP A 42 -39.11 -2.47 -3.56
N ALA A 43 -38.04 -2.06 -2.88
CA ALA A 43 -37.91 -2.12 -1.42
C ALA A 43 -38.28 -0.81 -0.70
N GLY A 44 -38.72 0.24 -1.42
CA GLY A 44 -39.04 1.56 -0.85
C GLY A 44 -37.85 2.27 -0.18
N ARG A 45 -36.62 2.00 -0.62
CA ARG A 45 -35.37 2.48 0.00
C ARG A 45 -34.87 3.75 -0.68
N SER A 46 -34.48 4.75 0.13
CA SER A 46 -33.88 6.00 -0.36
C SER A 46 -32.34 6.02 -0.34
N ARG A 47 -31.69 4.94 0.13
CA ARG A 47 -30.23 4.87 0.35
C ARG A 47 -29.72 3.44 0.18
N PRO A 48 -28.45 3.25 -0.22
CA PRO A 48 -27.82 1.94 -0.21
C PRO A 48 -27.72 1.40 1.22
N THR A 49 -28.01 0.11 1.40
CA THR A 49 -27.86 -0.57 2.69
C THR A 49 -26.38 -0.71 3.07
N LEU A 50 -26.10 -0.99 4.35
CA LEU A 50 -24.74 -1.28 4.80
C LEU A 50 -24.16 -2.49 4.06
N GLY A 51 -24.95 -3.56 3.88
CA GLY A 51 -24.54 -4.75 3.13
C GLY A 51 -24.17 -4.41 1.68
N GLN A 52 -25.01 -3.65 0.97
CA GLN A 52 -24.71 -3.20 -0.40
C GLN A 52 -23.43 -2.35 -0.45
N ARG A 53 -23.21 -1.45 0.51
CA ARG A 53 -21.97 -0.65 0.57
C ARG A 53 -20.73 -1.53 0.74
N VAL A 54 -20.79 -2.53 1.62
CA VAL A 54 -19.69 -3.47 1.84
C VAL A 54 -19.45 -4.31 0.57
N THR A 55 -20.50 -4.83 -0.06
CA THR A 55 -20.40 -5.59 -1.31
C THR A 55 -19.78 -4.76 -2.44
N LEU A 56 -20.22 -3.52 -2.61
CA LEU A 56 -19.67 -2.60 -3.61
C LEU A 56 -18.21 -2.23 -3.31
N MET A 57 -17.86 -2.06 -2.04
CA MET A 57 -16.48 -1.83 -1.60
C MET A 57 -15.59 -3.04 -1.95
N VAL A 58 -15.99 -4.25 -1.55
CA VAL A 58 -15.24 -5.48 -1.83
C VAL A 58 -15.10 -5.72 -3.34
N GLY A 59 -16.19 -5.53 -4.09
CA GLY A 59 -16.18 -5.66 -5.56
C GLY A 59 -15.26 -4.64 -6.24
N GLY A 60 -15.33 -3.37 -5.82
CA GLY A 60 -14.48 -2.30 -6.33
C GLY A 60 -12.99 -2.52 -6.03
N VAL A 61 -12.67 -2.91 -4.79
CA VAL A 61 -11.32 -3.31 -4.38
C VAL A 61 -10.82 -4.46 -5.25
N ARG A 62 -11.63 -5.51 -5.44
CA ARG A 62 -11.28 -6.64 -6.31
C ARG A 62 -10.97 -6.19 -7.74
N HIS A 63 -11.71 -5.24 -8.29
CA HIS A 63 -11.42 -4.68 -9.61
C HIS A 63 -10.14 -3.86 -9.67
N HIS A 64 -9.74 -3.17 -8.60
CA HIS A 64 -8.43 -2.53 -8.51
C HIS A 64 -7.27 -3.52 -8.50
N PHE A 65 -7.48 -4.71 -7.91
CA PHE A 65 -6.48 -5.79 -7.91
C PHE A 65 -6.54 -6.67 -9.16
N ARG A 66 -7.66 -6.72 -9.90
CA ARG A 66 -7.72 -7.38 -11.21
C ARG A 66 -7.13 -6.43 -12.27
N SER A 67 -5.82 -6.45 -12.48
CA SER A 67 -5.25 -5.77 -13.65
C SER A 67 -5.36 -6.66 -14.89
N HIS A 68 -5.39 -6.00 -16.06
CA HIS A 68 -5.05 -6.61 -17.34
C HIS A 68 -3.76 -7.41 -17.19
N ALA A 69 -3.74 -8.65 -17.70
CA ALA A 69 -2.55 -9.50 -17.68
C ALA A 69 -1.37 -8.75 -18.32
N GLY A 70 -0.21 -8.74 -17.67
CA GLY A 70 0.97 -8.06 -18.21
C GLY A 70 1.99 -7.68 -17.15
N ARG A 71 3.24 -7.52 -17.58
CA ARG A 71 4.35 -7.07 -16.72
C ARG A 71 4.27 -5.54 -16.57
N SER A 72 4.31 -5.05 -15.34
CA SER A 72 4.34 -3.62 -15.06
C SER A 72 5.67 -3.23 -14.42
N PRO A 73 6.50 -2.40 -15.07
CA PRO A 73 7.72 -1.87 -14.45
C PRO A 73 7.44 -1.14 -13.13
N ALA A 74 6.27 -0.49 -13.02
CA ALA A 74 5.84 0.17 -11.79
C ALA A 74 5.57 -0.79 -10.62
N ALA A 75 5.34 -2.08 -10.90
CA ALA A 75 5.28 -3.11 -9.86
C ALA A 75 6.64 -3.79 -9.66
N ILE A 76 7.36 -4.08 -10.75
CA ILE A 76 8.60 -4.86 -10.71
C ILE A 76 9.73 -4.09 -10.01
N ILE A 77 9.92 -2.80 -10.31
CA ILE A 77 11.03 -2.01 -9.76
C ILE A 77 11.00 -1.91 -8.22
N PRO A 78 9.90 -1.47 -7.57
CA PRO A 78 9.86 -1.43 -6.12
C PRO A 78 10.01 -2.82 -5.48
N LEU A 79 9.43 -3.86 -6.09
CA LEU A 79 9.57 -5.24 -5.63
C LEU A 79 11.01 -5.76 -5.76
N ALA A 80 11.70 -5.43 -6.84
CA ALA A 80 13.10 -5.79 -7.05
C ALA A 80 14.00 -5.13 -6.01
N LEU A 81 13.78 -3.85 -5.71
CA LEU A 81 14.51 -3.12 -4.68
C LEU A 81 14.25 -3.69 -3.27
N ALA A 82 12.99 -3.97 -2.93
CA ALA A 82 12.64 -4.61 -1.65
C ALA A 82 13.26 -6.01 -1.54
N THR A 83 13.21 -6.80 -2.63
CA THR A 83 13.81 -8.13 -2.68
C THR A 83 15.33 -8.07 -2.54
N ALA A 84 16.01 -7.16 -3.24
CA ALA A 84 17.45 -6.97 -3.13
C ALA A 84 17.87 -6.60 -1.69
N PHE A 85 17.10 -5.72 -1.05
CA PHE A 85 17.28 -5.42 0.37
C PHE A 85 17.14 -6.68 1.23
N PHE A 86 16.10 -7.49 1.04
CA PHE A 86 15.90 -8.70 1.86
C PHE A 86 16.92 -9.80 1.61
N ILE A 87 17.52 -9.89 0.42
CA ILE A 87 18.65 -10.79 0.16
C ILE A 87 19.85 -10.37 1.02
N PHE A 88 20.16 -9.06 1.04
CA PHE A 88 21.18 -8.53 1.93
C PHE A 88 20.82 -8.75 3.40
N TYR A 89 19.61 -8.38 3.81
CA TYR A 89 19.13 -8.47 5.18
C TYR A 89 19.08 -9.91 5.69
N PHE A 90 18.76 -10.88 4.84
CA PHE A 90 18.83 -12.31 5.17
C PHE A 90 20.22 -12.70 5.68
N THR A 91 21.27 -12.21 5.04
CA THR A 91 22.66 -12.49 5.45
C THR A 91 22.98 -11.89 6.82
N ILE A 92 22.44 -10.70 7.12
CA ILE A 92 22.60 -10.04 8.43
C ILE A 92 21.78 -10.73 9.52
N ASN A 93 20.61 -11.23 9.16
CA ASN A 93 19.63 -11.83 10.08
C ASN A 93 19.95 -13.30 10.39
N TRP A 94 20.64 -13.99 9.48
CA TRP A 94 21.08 -15.37 9.65
C TRP A 94 22.14 -15.46 10.76
N SER A 95 21.71 -15.92 11.93
CA SER A 95 22.55 -16.07 13.13
C SER A 95 22.29 -17.42 13.82
N PRO A 96 22.77 -18.53 13.23
CA PRO A 96 22.58 -19.86 13.79
C PRO A 96 23.23 -19.97 15.17
N GLY A 97 22.52 -20.60 16.11
CA GLY A 97 23.04 -20.86 17.45
C GLY A 97 22.95 -19.67 18.41
N ILE A 98 22.44 -18.51 17.96
CA ILE A 98 22.15 -17.38 18.83
C ILE A 98 20.63 -17.31 19.10
N ASN A 99 20.25 -17.24 20.37
CA ASN A 99 18.86 -17.16 20.78
C ASN A 99 18.61 -15.86 21.54
N TYR A 100 17.83 -14.97 20.93
CA TYR A 100 17.32 -13.75 21.55
C TYR A 100 15.80 -13.82 21.62
N PRO A 101 15.15 -13.02 22.48
CA PRO A 101 13.72 -12.76 22.32
C PRO A 101 13.42 -12.46 20.85
N GLY A 102 12.39 -13.09 20.29
CA GLY A 102 11.99 -12.87 18.89
C GLY A 102 12.78 -13.57 17.81
N ALA A 103 13.85 -14.26 18.15
CA ALA A 103 14.51 -15.16 17.22
C ALA A 103 13.56 -16.28 16.78
N ILE A 104 13.65 -16.68 15.51
CA ILE A 104 12.88 -17.80 14.95
C ILE A 104 13.83 -18.71 14.20
N GLY A 105 14.09 -19.90 14.74
CA GLY A 105 15.06 -20.83 14.17
C GLY A 105 16.46 -20.20 14.10
N PRO A 106 17.13 -20.18 12.93
CA PRO A 106 18.45 -19.57 12.77
C PRO A 106 18.42 -18.05 12.54
N PHE A 107 17.26 -17.39 12.69
CA PHE A 107 17.07 -15.97 12.38
C PHE A 107 16.92 -15.14 13.65
N THR A 108 17.51 -13.95 13.68
CA THR A 108 17.41 -13.01 14.81
C THR A 108 16.01 -12.41 14.96
N ASN A 109 15.20 -12.38 13.90
CA ASN A 109 13.82 -11.92 13.95
C ASN A 109 12.94 -12.48 12.79
N PRO A 110 11.59 -12.39 12.87
CA PRO A 110 10.66 -12.92 11.86
C PRO A 110 10.69 -12.28 10.47
N SER A 111 11.49 -11.24 10.20
CA SER A 111 11.41 -10.50 8.93
C SER A 111 11.80 -11.33 7.70
N VAL A 112 12.44 -12.50 7.90
CA VAL A 112 12.63 -13.53 6.88
C VAL A 112 11.31 -13.89 6.17
N PHE A 113 10.19 -13.92 6.88
CA PHE A 113 8.87 -14.23 6.30
C PHE A 113 8.36 -13.08 5.42
N ALA A 114 8.57 -11.83 5.82
CA ALA A 114 8.27 -10.66 5.00
C ALA A 114 9.15 -10.65 3.74
N GLY A 115 10.44 -10.95 3.87
CA GLY A 115 11.37 -11.08 2.75
C GLY A 115 10.95 -12.15 1.74
N ALA A 116 10.62 -13.36 2.22
CA ALA A 116 10.09 -14.42 1.37
C ALA A 116 8.80 -14.00 0.65
N ALA A 117 7.93 -13.27 1.34
CA ALA A 117 6.71 -12.72 0.76
C ALA A 117 6.98 -11.70 -0.37
N PHE A 118 7.99 -10.83 -0.22
CA PHE A 118 8.41 -9.92 -1.29
C PHE A 118 9.01 -10.65 -2.50
N VAL A 119 9.79 -11.72 -2.28
CA VAL A 119 10.29 -12.59 -3.36
C VAL A 119 9.13 -13.22 -4.14
N VAL A 120 8.12 -13.75 -3.43
CA VAL A 120 6.91 -14.30 -4.06
C VAL A 120 6.16 -13.22 -4.84
N ALA A 121 6.00 -12.02 -4.26
CA ALA A 121 5.37 -10.89 -4.93
C ALA A 121 6.11 -10.52 -6.23
N LEU A 122 7.44 -10.48 -6.22
CA LEU A 122 8.26 -10.22 -7.40
C LEU A 122 8.06 -11.32 -8.46
N GLY A 123 8.08 -12.59 -8.06
CA GLY A 123 7.80 -13.71 -8.95
C GLY A 123 6.43 -13.61 -9.63
N LEU A 124 5.40 -13.25 -8.86
CA LEU A 124 4.05 -13.00 -9.39
C LEU A 124 4.03 -11.82 -10.37
N ALA A 125 4.75 -10.73 -10.08
CA ALA A 125 4.83 -9.57 -10.97
C ALA A 125 5.55 -9.92 -12.30
N MET A 126 6.65 -10.67 -12.23
CA MET A 126 7.37 -11.17 -13.41
C MET A 126 6.56 -12.16 -14.23
N ALA A 127 5.69 -12.95 -13.59
CA ALA A 127 4.73 -13.84 -14.24
C ALA A 127 3.49 -13.09 -14.81
N GLY A 128 3.45 -11.75 -14.72
CA GLY A 128 2.31 -10.95 -15.19
C GLY A 128 1.06 -11.04 -14.30
N ARG A 129 1.16 -11.66 -13.11
CA ARG A 129 0.11 -11.74 -12.08
C ARG A 129 0.20 -10.56 -11.11
N THR A 130 0.26 -9.36 -11.67
CA THR A 130 0.33 -8.05 -10.99
C THR A 130 -0.69 -7.87 -9.87
N GLY A 131 -1.92 -8.35 -10.04
CA GLY A 131 -2.95 -8.30 -9.00
C GLY A 131 -2.56 -9.05 -7.73
N ALA A 132 -2.13 -10.30 -7.90
CA ALA A 132 -1.66 -11.13 -6.81
C ALA A 132 -0.35 -10.57 -6.22
N ALA A 133 0.56 -10.07 -7.07
CA ALA A 133 1.78 -9.41 -6.64
C ALA A 133 1.51 -8.21 -5.72
N ARG A 134 0.54 -7.36 -6.06
CA ARG A 134 0.14 -6.21 -5.23
C ARG A 134 -0.44 -6.64 -3.89
N GLY A 135 -1.32 -7.64 -3.88
CA GLY A 135 -1.87 -8.19 -2.64
C GLY A 135 -0.78 -8.74 -1.73
N MET A 136 0.15 -9.51 -2.30
CA MET A 136 1.28 -10.08 -1.58
C MET A 136 2.23 -8.99 -1.05
N ALA A 137 2.53 -7.97 -1.87
CA ALA A 137 3.40 -6.85 -1.48
C ALA A 137 2.82 -6.06 -0.30
N LEU A 138 1.50 -5.79 -0.31
CA LEU A 138 0.84 -5.10 0.80
C LEU A 138 0.83 -5.95 2.07
N ALA A 139 0.59 -7.26 1.94
CA ALA A 139 0.66 -8.18 3.08
C ALA A 139 2.09 -8.22 3.67
N ALA A 140 3.12 -8.27 2.82
CA ALA A 140 4.51 -8.22 3.23
C ALA A 140 4.88 -6.89 3.91
N SER A 141 4.46 -5.75 3.35
CA SER A 141 4.64 -4.43 3.97
C SER A 141 3.97 -4.33 5.34
N ALA A 142 2.75 -4.84 5.48
CA ALA A 142 2.04 -4.83 6.76
C ALA A 142 2.75 -5.72 7.78
N ALA A 143 3.16 -6.93 7.38
CA ALA A 143 3.92 -7.84 8.23
C ALA A 143 5.22 -7.19 8.73
N GLU A 144 5.99 -6.55 7.84
CA GLU A 144 7.24 -5.88 8.19
C GLU A 144 7.05 -4.74 9.20
N LEU A 145 6.02 -3.90 9.00
CA LEU A 145 5.70 -2.83 9.96
C LEU A 145 5.24 -3.37 11.31
N ILE A 146 4.45 -4.46 11.32
CA ILE A 146 4.03 -5.13 12.55
C ILE A 146 5.25 -5.68 13.29
N ILE A 147 6.17 -6.34 12.58
CA ILE A 147 7.40 -6.87 13.15
C ILE A 147 8.24 -5.76 13.78
N ALA A 148 8.43 -4.63 13.08
CA ALA A 148 9.17 -3.49 13.62
C ALA A 148 8.49 -2.84 14.82
N PHE A 149 7.17 -2.73 14.80
CA PHE A 149 6.40 -2.20 15.93
C PHE A 149 6.49 -3.11 17.15
N VAL A 150 6.28 -4.41 16.96
CA VAL A 150 6.45 -5.42 18.01
C VAL A 150 7.87 -5.36 18.53
N SER A 151 8.87 -5.21 17.66
CA SER A 151 10.28 -5.04 18.05
C SER A 151 10.54 -3.87 18.97
N ALA A 152 10.01 -2.71 18.61
CA ALA A 152 10.14 -1.51 19.44
C ALA A 152 9.46 -1.68 20.81
N SER A 153 8.34 -2.40 20.87
CA SER A 153 7.56 -2.60 22.11
C SER A 153 8.10 -3.71 23.02
N ALA A 154 8.62 -4.79 22.43
CA ALA A 154 9.06 -5.99 23.14
C ALA A 154 10.56 -5.99 23.45
N GLY A 155 11.30 -4.98 22.95
CA GLY A 155 12.74 -4.81 23.22
C GLY A 155 13.61 -5.90 22.61
N TRP A 156 13.13 -6.57 21.56
CA TRP A 156 13.87 -7.65 20.90
C TRP A 156 14.70 -7.15 19.69
N LEU A 157 15.63 -7.97 19.17
CA LEU A 157 16.55 -7.62 18.06
C LEU A 157 15.87 -7.68 16.67
N GLY A 158 14.76 -6.97 16.52
CA GLY A 158 14.04 -6.81 15.25
C GLY A 158 14.46 -5.59 14.44
N PRO A 159 13.91 -5.41 13.23
CA PRO A 159 14.16 -4.24 12.41
C PRO A 159 13.64 -2.98 13.10
N GLY A 160 14.45 -1.92 13.09
CA GLY A 160 13.99 -0.58 13.46
C GLY A 160 13.05 0.00 12.41
N LEU A 161 12.29 1.05 12.77
CA LEU A 161 11.44 1.77 11.82
C LEU A 161 12.23 2.38 10.65
N SER A 162 13.49 2.76 10.89
CA SER A 162 14.43 3.20 9.86
C SER A 162 14.68 2.15 8.77
N THR A 163 14.50 0.86 9.08
CA THR A 163 14.62 -0.26 8.14
C THR A 163 13.27 -0.68 7.57
N ALA A 164 12.27 -0.87 8.43
CA ALA A 164 10.97 -1.40 8.02
C ALA A 164 10.15 -0.41 7.18
N ALA A 165 10.17 0.88 7.51
CA ALA A 165 9.33 1.87 6.83
C ALA A 165 9.68 2.08 5.34
N PRO A 166 10.97 2.19 4.93
CA PRO A 166 11.36 2.25 3.52
C PRO A 166 10.88 1.03 2.73
N ILE A 167 11.02 -0.17 3.31
CA ILE A 167 10.62 -1.43 2.68
C ILE A 167 9.10 -1.54 2.55
N ALA A 168 8.37 -1.18 3.61
CA ALA A 168 6.92 -1.13 3.57
C ALA A 168 6.41 -0.14 2.52
N ALA A 169 7.07 1.01 2.38
CA ALA A 169 6.77 2.01 1.36
C ALA A 169 7.01 1.49 -0.06
N LEU A 170 8.04 0.68 -0.31
CA LEU A 170 8.24 0.01 -1.60
C LEU A 170 7.09 -0.95 -1.94
N GLY A 171 6.66 -1.77 -0.97
CA GLY A 171 5.50 -2.64 -1.20
C GLY A 171 4.20 -1.86 -1.43
N LEU A 172 4.02 -0.71 -0.77
CA LEU A 172 2.90 0.20 -1.05
C LEU A 172 2.98 0.79 -2.46
N LEU A 173 4.15 1.24 -2.92
CA LEU A 173 4.35 1.79 -4.26
C LEU A 173 3.96 0.78 -5.36
N THR A 174 4.15 -0.51 -5.11
CA THR A 174 3.74 -1.60 -6.02
C THR A 174 2.21 -1.60 -6.27
N ALA A 175 1.42 -1.24 -5.26
CA ALA A 175 -0.04 -1.20 -5.33
C ALA A 175 -0.60 0.07 -5.97
N LEU A 176 0.23 1.11 -6.13
CA LEU A 176 -0.22 2.42 -6.60
C LEU A 176 -0.20 2.53 -8.14
N PRO A 177 -1.09 3.35 -8.74
CA PRO A 177 -1.24 3.47 -10.19
C PRO A 177 -0.22 4.44 -10.82
N TRP A 178 1.08 4.17 -10.67
CA TRP A 178 2.16 5.05 -11.16
C TRP A 178 2.65 4.65 -12.55
N ARG A 179 3.23 5.60 -13.30
CA ARG A 179 3.98 5.36 -14.54
C ARG A 179 5.44 4.99 -14.24
N GLY A 180 5.99 4.04 -15.00
CA GLY A 180 7.26 3.36 -14.69
C GLY A 180 8.48 4.26 -14.39
N ARG A 181 8.66 5.38 -15.09
CA ARG A 181 9.81 6.29 -14.85
C ARG A 181 9.71 7.02 -13.50
N VAL A 182 8.51 7.47 -13.13
CA VAL A 182 8.27 8.17 -11.86
C VAL A 182 8.38 7.19 -10.69
N THR A 183 7.93 5.94 -10.89
CA THR A 183 8.06 4.89 -9.87
C THR A 183 9.50 4.59 -9.52
N ALA A 184 10.40 4.52 -10.51
CA ALA A 184 11.82 4.23 -10.27
C ALA A 184 12.49 5.32 -9.41
N ALA A 185 12.28 6.58 -9.77
CA ALA A 185 12.84 7.72 -9.03
C ALA A 185 12.32 7.76 -7.59
N VAL A 186 11.01 7.59 -7.38
CA VAL A 186 10.44 7.61 -6.04
C VAL A 186 10.79 6.38 -5.23
N SER A 187 10.90 5.20 -5.85
CA SER A 187 11.34 3.98 -5.15
C SER A 187 12.78 4.15 -4.66
N THR A 188 13.66 4.74 -5.47
CA THR A 188 15.05 5.03 -5.08
C THR A 188 15.11 6.07 -3.96
N LEU A 189 14.33 7.15 -4.09
CA LEU A 189 14.25 8.20 -3.07
C LEU A 189 13.67 7.69 -1.75
N VAL A 190 12.69 6.79 -1.80
CA VAL A 190 12.14 6.12 -0.61
C VAL A 190 13.19 5.19 0.01
N LEU A 191 13.89 4.39 -0.79
CA LEU A 191 14.87 3.43 -0.29
C LEU A 191 16.08 4.10 0.36
N ILE A 192 16.49 5.29 -0.12
CA ILE A 192 17.68 5.99 0.39
C ILE A 192 17.28 7.13 1.34
N GLY A 193 16.35 7.99 0.94
CA GLY A 193 16.01 9.21 1.65
C GLY A 193 15.22 8.98 2.93
N LEU A 194 14.26 8.05 2.95
CA LEU A 194 13.49 7.76 4.16
C LEU A 194 14.35 7.17 5.28
N PRO A 195 15.22 6.16 5.06
CA PRO A 195 16.11 5.69 6.12
C PRO A 195 17.05 6.78 6.62
N VAL A 196 17.66 7.58 5.73
CA VAL A 196 18.55 8.69 6.14
C VAL A 196 17.81 9.69 7.05
N LEU A 197 16.58 10.05 6.69
CA LEU A 197 15.75 10.92 7.53
C LEU A 197 15.48 10.30 8.91
N LEU A 198 15.06 9.03 8.94
CA LEU A 198 14.70 8.34 10.19
C LEU A 198 15.91 8.13 11.10
N ILE A 199 17.08 7.78 10.53
CA ILE A 199 18.35 7.68 11.26
C ILE A 199 18.76 9.06 11.80
N GLY A 200 18.61 10.13 11.01
CA GLY A 200 18.89 11.49 11.47
C GLY A 200 18.01 11.92 12.65
N ILE A 201 16.72 11.57 12.63
CA ILE A 201 15.79 11.82 13.74
C ILE A 201 16.20 11.03 14.98
N GLU A 202 16.61 9.77 14.81
CA GLU A 202 17.06 8.93 15.90
C GLU A 202 18.33 9.50 16.56
N ALA A 203 19.31 9.86 15.74
CA ALA A 203 20.56 10.46 16.21
C ALA A 203 20.32 11.81 16.92
N LEU A 204 19.51 12.70 16.33
CA LEU A 204 19.15 13.98 16.94
C LEU A 204 18.36 13.77 18.24
N GLY A 205 17.41 12.84 18.24
CA GLY A 205 16.61 12.50 19.41
C GLY A 205 17.46 11.96 20.55
N ALA A 206 18.47 11.13 20.26
CA ALA A 206 19.42 10.63 21.25
C ALA A 206 20.29 11.76 21.84
N MET A 207 20.65 12.77 21.04
CA MET A 207 21.39 13.95 21.51
C MET A 207 20.53 14.88 22.38
N VAL A 208 19.28 15.13 21.98
CA VAL A 208 18.39 16.12 22.62
C VAL A 208 17.65 15.52 23.83
N PHE A 209 17.29 14.23 23.77
CA PHE A 209 16.49 13.53 24.78
C PHE A 209 17.19 12.26 25.31
N PRO A 210 18.43 12.34 25.84
CA PRO A 210 19.19 11.16 26.26
C PRO A 210 18.52 10.36 27.38
N MET A 211 17.68 11.00 28.20
CA MET A 211 16.95 10.36 29.29
C MET A 211 15.66 9.64 28.84
N TYR A 212 15.25 9.78 27.57
CA TYR A 212 14.00 9.24 27.03
C TYR A 212 14.24 8.42 25.75
N PRO A 213 14.91 7.26 25.82
CA PRO A 213 15.30 6.48 24.64
C PRO A 213 14.11 5.98 23.79
N ALA A 214 12.91 5.89 24.37
CA ALA A 214 11.70 5.52 23.64
C ALA A 214 11.06 6.68 22.85
N LEU A 215 11.39 7.93 23.18
CA LEU A 215 10.78 9.12 22.59
C LEU A 215 11.16 9.32 21.11
N PRO A 216 12.44 9.13 20.68
CA PRO A 216 12.81 9.20 19.27
C PRO A 216 12.06 8.19 18.39
N ALA A 217 11.88 6.95 18.85
CA ALA A 217 11.10 5.94 18.14
C ALA A 217 9.63 6.34 17.99
N GLY A 218 9.05 6.92 19.05
CA GLY A 218 7.69 7.48 19.01
C GLY A 218 7.53 8.63 18.01
N LEU A 219 8.54 9.50 17.88
CA LEU A 219 8.54 10.62 16.93
C LEU A 219 8.65 10.17 15.46
N GLN A 220 9.22 8.99 15.19
CA GLN A 220 9.30 8.44 13.83
C GLN A 220 7.93 7.99 13.29
N LEU A 221 7.03 7.50 14.14
CA LEU A 221 5.70 7.00 13.74
C LEU A 221 4.85 8.01 12.95
N PRO A 222 4.62 9.26 13.42
CA PRO A 222 3.85 10.23 12.65
C PRO A 222 4.51 10.59 11.32
N ILE A 223 5.84 10.55 11.24
CA ILE A 223 6.60 10.81 10.02
C ILE A 223 6.41 9.67 9.02
N VAL A 224 6.53 8.41 9.46
CA VAL A 224 6.26 7.23 8.63
C VAL A 224 4.83 7.26 8.10
N CYS A 225 3.84 7.47 8.97
CA CYS A 225 2.44 7.61 8.58
C CYS A 225 2.24 8.76 7.58
N GLY A 226 2.83 9.92 7.84
CA GLY A 226 2.76 11.10 6.98
C GLY A 226 3.36 10.85 5.60
N VAL A 227 4.52 10.19 5.52
CA VAL A 227 5.18 9.84 4.25
C VAL A 227 4.34 8.84 3.45
N LEU A 228 3.84 7.77 4.09
CA LEU A 228 2.99 6.77 3.42
C LEU A 228 1.69 7.41 2.90
N LEU A 229 1.06 8.29 3.69
CA LEU A 229 -0.11 9.06 3.28
C LEU A 229 0.22 10.01 2.11
N ALA A 230 1.32 10.75 2.19
CA ALA A 230 1.75 11.67 1.14
C ALA A 230 2.00 10.94 -0.19
N ILE A 231 2.66 9.77 -0.14
CA ILE A 231 2.89 8.91 -1.31
C ILE A 231 1.54 8.47 -1.90
N GLY A 232 0.61 7.99 -1.08
CA GLY A 232 -0.73 7.57 -1.53
C GLY A 232 -1.56 8.71 -2.14
N LEU A 233 -1.49 9.91 -1.55
CA LEU A 233 -2.18 11.11 -2.05
C LEU A 233 -1.57 11.62 -3.36
N ALA A 234 -0.23 11.65 -3.45
CA ALA A 234 0.49 12.05 -4.66
C ALA A 234 0.16 11.11 -5.83
N ALA A 235 0.17 9.80 -5.58
CA ALA A 235 -0.26 8.78 -6.54
C ALA A 235 -1.67 9.03 -7.08
N SER A 236 -2.61 9.27 -6.15
CA SER A 236 -4.02 9.48 -6.45
C SER A 236 -4.25 10.79 -7.22
N ARG A 237 -3.43 11.81 -6.94
CA ARG A 237 -3.49 13.10 -7.65
C ARG A 237 -2.89 13.00 -9.05
N ALA A 238 -1.73 12.39 -9.20
CA ALA A 238 -1.10 12.15 -10.51
C ALA A 238 -2.05 11.37 -11.44
N ALA A 239 -2.61 10.26 -10.96
CA ALA A 239 -3.57 9.47 -11.73
C ALA A 239 -4.86 10.24 -12.08
N ARG A 240 -5.25 11.27 -11.32
CA ARG A 240 -6.41 12.13 -11.64
C ARG A 240 -6.08 13.19 -12.67
N LEU A 241 -4.89 13.79 -12.59
CA LEU A 241 -4.44 14.82 -13.54
C LEU A 241 -4.21 14.24 -14.93
N GLU A 242 -3.58 13.06 -15.01
CA GLU A 242 -3.36 12.37 -16.28
C GLU A 242 -4.68 12.02 -17.00
N ARG A 243 -5.77 11.79 -16.27
CA ARG A 243 -7.09 11.52 -16.85
C ARG A 243 -7.81 12.77 -17.37
N LYS A 244 -7.41 13.96 -16.93
CA LYS A 244 -8.02 15.23 -17.36
C LYS A 244 -7.33 15.82 -18.59
N LEU A 245 -6.12 15.38 -18.90
CA LEU A 245 -5.44 15.74 -20.14
C LEU A 245 -6.08 14.92 -21.28
N PRO A 246 -6.70 15.58 -22.29
CA PRO A 246 -7.05 14.90 -23.53
C PRO A 246 -5.79 14.24 -24.08
N GLY A 247 -5.90 13.06 -24.69
CA GLY A 247 -4.78 12.32 -25.28
C GLY A 247 -4.03 13.17 -26.31
N ALA A 248 -3.08 13.96 -25.86
CA ALA A 248 -1.95 14.43 -26.63
C ALA A 248 -0.80 13.48 -26.26
N LEU A 249 -0.08 12.98 -27.25
CA LEU A 249 1.00 11.98 -27.17
C LEU A 249 0.62 10.52 -27.43
N ASP A 250 -0.33 10.29 -28.36
CA ASP A 250 -0.14 9.21 -29.34
C ASP A 250 0.37 9.85 -30.64
N ALA A 251 1.66 10.18 -30.64
CA ALA A 251 2.48 10.52 -31.82
C ALA A 251 3.91 10.05 -31.55
#